data_AF-A0A8C9QLD5-F1
#
_entry.id   AF-A0A8C9QLD5-F1
#
_cell.length_a   1.000
_cell.length_b   1.000
_cell.length_c   1.000
_cell.angle_alpha   90.00
_cell.angle_beta   90.00
_cell.angle_gamma   90.00
#
_symmetry.space_group_name_H-M   'P 1'
#
loop_
_entity.id
_entity.type
_entity.pdbx_description
1 polymer ?
#
loop_
_entity_poly.entity_id
_entity_poly.type
_entity_poly.pdbx_seq_one_letter_code
_entity_poly.pdbx_strand_id
1 'polypeptide(L)'
;MKPLLLLLVFLLCPRTEAGKIIGGREAVPHSHPHMAFLRIQTLNTTELCGGFLVREDFVVTAAHCWGSSINVTLGAHNIKEKERTQQIIPVKKAFPHPDYNSNYSNDIMLLQLEKKAKLTAEVSLLKLPSGHSQVAPGMVCTVAGWGRIGQNISTTKLHEVQLEIQKDKECLSRFKEPYNSTIQICVGNPKEKKPFTNSVSGPGVSGD
;
A
#
# COMPACT_ATOMS: atom_id res chain seq x y z
N MET A 1 -37.02 -4.15 41.11
CA MET A 1 -36.74 -5.53 40.65
C MET A 1 -36.30 -5.49 39.20
N LYS A 2 -35.08 -5.98 38.95
CA LYS A 2 -34.44 -6.37 37.68
C LYS A 2 -34.34 -5.34 36.51
N PRO A 3 -33.10 -4.86 36.24
CA PRO A 3 -32.69 -4.15 35.02
C PRO A 3 -32.22 -5.13 33.92
N LEU A 4 -31.58 -4.60 32.86
CA LEU A 4 -30.89 -5.28 31.73
C LEU A 4 -31.83 -5.82 30.63
N LEU A 5 -31.58 -5.65 29.33
CA LEU A 5 -30.30 -5.55 28.63
C LEU A 5 -30.51 -4.81 27.29
N LEU A 6 -29.86 -3.65 27.12
CA LEU A 6 -29.55 -3.10 25.79
C LEU A 6 -28.63 -4.12 25.12
N LEU A 7 -29.11 -4.82 24.09
CA LEU A 7 -28.25 -5.53 23.15
C LEU A 7 -27.53 -4.47 22.31
N LEU A 8 -26.42 -3.96 22.87
CA LEU A 8 -25.32 -3.39 22.12
C LEU A 8 -24.83 -4.46 21.16
N VAL A 9 -25.42 -4.48 19.96
CA VAL A 9 -24.75 -5.07 18.81
C VAL A 9 -23.56 -4.15 18.54
N PHE A 10 -22.42 -4.49 19.14
CA PHE A 10 -21.13 -4.05 18.63
C PHE A 10 -21.03 -4.63 17.22
N LEU A 11 -21.50 -3.86 16.23
CA LEU A 11 -20.99 -3.95 14.87
C LEU A 11 -19.52 -3.57 14.96
N LEU A 12 -18.69 -4.57 15.27
CA LEU A 12 -17.28 -4.52 15.03
C LEU A 12 -17.14 -4.24 13.54
N CYS A 13 -16.87 -2.98 13.20
CA CYS A 13 -16.36 -2.61 11.89
C CYS A 13 -15.25 -3.60 11.55
N PRO A 14 -15.30 -4.30 10.41
CA PRO A 14 -14.16 -5.08 9.98
C PRO A 14 -12.98 -4.10 9.89
N ARG A 15 -11.98 -4.35 10.75
CA ARG A 15 -10.68 -3.68 10.69
C ARG A 15 -10.25 -3.68 9.23
N THR A 16 -9.88 -2.50 8.74
CA THR A 16 -9.24 -2.33 7.44
C THR A 16 -8.14 -3.38 7.28
N GLU A 17 -8.35 -4.28 6.33
CA GLU A 17 -7.47 -5.43 6.12
C GLU A 17 -6.16 -4.99 5.46
N ALA A 18 -5.06 -5.51 6.00
CA ALA A 18 -3.74 -5.56 5.40
C ALA A 18 -3.80 -5.88 3.89
N GLY A 19 -2.93 -5.26 3.11
CA GLY A 19 -2.80 -5.52 1.69
C GLY A 19 -2.47 -6.99 1.40
N LYS A 20 -3.24 -7.62 0.51
CA LYS A 20 -3.14 -9.02 0.09
C LYS A 20 -2.61 -9.12 -1.35
N ILE A 21 -1.62 -9.96 -1.60
CA ILE A 21 -1.08 -10.38 -2.91
C ILE A 21 -1.37 -11.88 -3.09
N ILE A 22 -2.64 -12.25 -3.19
CA ILE A 22 -3.05 -13.65 -3.32
C ILE A 22 -3.03 -14.04 -4.80
N GLY A 23 -2.37 -15.15 -5.13
CA GLY A 23 -2.18 -15.61 -6.51
C GLY A 23 -1.06 -14.88 -7.28
N GLY A 24 -0.21 -14.14 -6.56
CA GLY A 24 1.04 -13.60 -7.08
C GLY A 24 2.21 -14.59 -7.02
N ARG A 25 3.39 -14.13 -7.42
CA ARG A 25 4.66 -14.87 -7.31
C ARG A 25 5.73 -14.01 -6.65
N GLU A 26 6.79 -14.63 -6.13
CA GLU A 26 7.98 -13.90 -5.71
C GLU A 26 8.48 -13.08 -6.91
N ALA A 27 8.72 -11.79 -6.71
CA ALA A 27 9.30 -10.93 -7.72
C ALA A 27 10.76 -11.33 -7.94
N VAL A 28 11.29 -11.13 -9.14
CA VAL A 28 12.74 -11.25 -9.33
C VAL A 28 13.43 -10.22 -8.43
N PRO A 29 14.45 -10.60 -7.64
CA PRO A 29 15.14 -9.65 -6.77
C PRO A 29 15.50 -8.36 -7.49
N HIS A 30 15.15 -7.23 -6.86
CA HIS A 30 15.46 -5.87 -7.34
C HIS A 30 14.85 -5.48 -8.71
N SER A 31 13.90 -6.27 -9.24
CA SER A 31 13.18 -5.95 -10.49
C SER A 31 12.25 -4.74 -10.41
N HIS A 32 11.89 -4.30 -9.20
CA HIS A 32 11.10 -3.10 -8.94
C HIS A 32 11.90 -2.08 -8.11
N PRO A 33 12.96 -1.47 -8.69
CA PRO A 33 13.93 -0.64 -7.96
C PRO A 33 13.35 0.66 -7.37
N HIS A 34 12.09 0.98 -7.69
CA HIS A 34 11.39 2.15 -7.19
C HIS A 34 10.52 1.85 -5.96
N MET A 35 10.39 0.59 -5.56
CA MET A 35 9.60 0.19 -4.39
C MET A 35 10.22 0.73 -3.09
N ALA A 36 9.35 1.28 -2.25
CA ALA A 36 9.67 1.71 -0.90
C ALA A 36 8.89 0.87 0.11
N PHE A 37 9.59 0.31 1.08
CA PHE A 37 8.99 -0.32 2.24
C PHE A 37 8.94 0.69 3.39
N LEU A 38 7.76 0.91 3.96
CA LEU A 38 7.54 1.87 5.03
C LEU A 38 7.33 1.12 6.33
N ARG A 39 8.13 1.43 7.35
CA ARG A 39 7.93 1.01 8.74
C ARG A 39 7.46 2.21 9.56
N ILE A 40 6.21 2.17 9.99
CA ILE A 40 5.49 3.28 10.61
C ILE A 40 5.26 2.97 12.08
N GLN A 41 5.72 3.82 12.99
CA GLN A 41 5.37 3.72 14.41
C GLN A 41 4.08 4.46 14.68
N THR A 42 3.15 3.80 15.36
CA THR A 42 1.93 4.41 15.90
C THR A 42 1.96 4.32 17.43
N LEU A 43 0.92 4.79 18.13
CA LEU A 43 0.88 4.77 19.60
C LEU A 43 1.02 3.36 20.20
N ASN A 44 0.46 2.34 19.54
CA ASN A 44 0.33 1.00 20.12
C ASN A 44 0.94 -0.10 19.25
N THR A 45 1.35 0.20 18.02
CA THR A 45 1.83 -0.82 17.07
C THR A 45 2.79 -0.25 16.03
N THR A 46 3.50 -1.13 15.35
CA THR A 46 4.19 -0.82 14.10
C THR A 46 3.30 -1.23 12.93
N GLU A 47 2.95 -0.26 12.09
CA GLU A 47 2.30 -0.53 10.82
C GLU A 47 3.34 -0.58 9.71
N LEU A 48 3.05 -1.37 8.68
CA LEU A 48 3.91 -1.49 7.52
C LEU A 48 3.12 -1.01 6.32
N CYS A 49 3.74 -0.22 5.44
CA CYS A 49 3.14 0.29 4.21
C CYS A 49 4.06 0.10 3.01
N GLY A 50 3.49 0.28 1.81
CA GLY A 50 4.24 0.40 0.56
C GLY A 50 4.34 1.84 0.11
N GLY A 51 5.21 2.10 -0.85
CA GLY A 51 5.33 3.39 -1.50
C GLY A 51 6.25 3.32 -2.70
N PHE A 52 6.45 4.45 -3.36
CA PHE A 52 7.32 4.55 -4.52
C PHE A 52 8.24 5.76 -4.42
N LEU A 53 9.52 5.56 -4.71
CA LEU A 53 10.48 6.66 -4.83
C LEU A 53 10.21 7.41 -6.14
N VAL A 54 9.81 8.68 -6.06
CA VAL A 54 9.47 9.51 -7.23
C VAL A 54 10.47 10.64 -7.46
N ARG A 55 11.27 10.96 -6.42
CA ARG A 55 12.44 11.82 -6.45
C ARG A 55 13.42 11.33 -5.40
N GLU A 56 14.71 11.66 -5.52
CA GLU A 56 15.74 11.21 -4.56
C GLU A 56 15.37 11.51 -3.10
N ASP A 57 14.61 12.58 -2.83
CA ASP A 57 14.17 12.99 -1.50
C ASP A 57 12.66 12.84 -1.26
N PHE A 58 11.90 12.23 -2.19
CA PHE A 58 10.45 12.06 -2.05
C PHE A 58 9.95 10.66 -2.40
N VAL A 59 9.15 10.11 -1.48
CA VAL A 59 8.35 8.90 -1.67
C VAL A 59 6.88 9.27 -1.73
N VAL A 60 6.13 8.68 -2.66
CA VAL A 60 4.67 8.73 -2.68
C VAL A 60 4.10 7.47 -2.02
N THR A 61 3.07 7.62 -1.20
CA THR A 61 2.36 6.54 -0.50
C THR A 61 0.89 6.94 -0.28
N ALA A 62 0.12 6.10 0.40
CA ALA A 62 -1.25 6.40 0.80
C ALA A 62 -1.27 7.35 2.01
N ALA A 63 -2.26 8.22 2.12
CA ALA A 63 -2.37 9.18 3.23
C ALA A 63 -2.66 8.50 4.57
N HIS A 64 -3.37 7.38 4.56
CA HIS A 64 -3.59 6.60 5.79
C HIS A 64 -2.33 5.90 6.30
N CYS A 65 -1.23 5.82 5.53
CA CYS A 65 0.06 5.29 5.98
C CYS A 65 0.79 6.30 6.87
N TRP A 66 0.18 6.65 8.00
CA TRP A 66 0.61 7.72 8.89
C TRP A 66 0.95 7.21 10.30
N GLY A 67 1.93 7.86 10.94
CA GLY A 67 2.31 7.56 12.32
C GLY A 67 3.21 8.63 12.93
N SER A 68 3.69 8.38 14.15
CA SER A 68 4.58 9.29 14.88
C SER A 68 5.99 9.33 14.28
N SER A 69 6.43 8.23 13.67
CA SER A 69 7.69 8.17 12.91
C SER A 69 7.57 7.18 11.75
N ILE A 70 8.24 7.49 10.64
CA ILE A 70 8.21 6.66 9.43
C ILE A 70 9.66 6.46 8.98
N ASN A 71 10.07 5.20 8.83
CA ASN A 71 11.32 4.83 8.18
C ASN A 71 11.02 4.23 6.81
N VAL A 72 11.74 4.71 5.80
CA VAL A 72 11.68 4.19 4.43
C VAL A 72 12.89 3.29 4.19
N THR A 73 12.65 2.08 3.70
CA THR A 73 13.68 1.19 3.17
C THR A 73 13.54 1.08 1.66
N LEU A 74 14.57 1.48 0.92
CA LEU A 74 14.69 1.35 -0.53
C LEU A 74 15.66 0.22 -0.88
N GLY A 75 15.57 -0.33 -2.09
CA GLY A 75 16.53 -1.33 -2.59
C GLY A 75 16.46 -2.68 -1.88
N ALA A 76 15.34 -2.97 -1.22
CA ALA A 76 15.09 -4.23 -0.55
C ALA A 76 14.44 -5.26 -1.50
N HIS A 77 14.82 -6.53 -1.37
CA HIS A 77 14.00 -7.66 -1.80
C HIS A 77 13.43 -8.39 -0.59
N ASN A 78 14.28 -8.80 0.36
CA ASN A 78 13.87 -9.38 1.64
C ASN A 78 13.98 -8.36 2.79
N ILE A 79 12.83 -7.89 3.31
CA ILE A 79 12.76 -6.88 4.37
C ILE A 79 13.21 -7.37 5.76
N LYS A 80 13.44 -8.68 5.95
CA LYS A 80 13.99 -9.23 7.19
C LYS A 80 15.50 -9.46 7.13
N GLU A 81 16.11 -9.38 5.95
CA GLU A 81 17.55 -9.55 5.76
C GLU A 81 18.26 -8.20 5.65
N LYS A 82 19.54 -8.19 6.03
CA LYS A 82 20.43 -7.03 5.84
C LYS A 82 21.08 -7.11 4.46
N GLU A 83 20.36 -6.70 3.43
CA GLU A 83 20.87 -6.67 2.07
C GLU A 83 21.78 -5.44 1.87
N ARG A 84 22.91 -5.60 1.18
CA ARG A 84 23.86 -4.50 0.95
C ARG A 84 23.30 -3.36 0.10
N THR A 85 22.23 -3.64 -0.66
CA THR A 85 21.54 -2.73 -1.55
C THR A 85 20.55 -1.82 -0.80
N GLN A 86 20.21 -2.15 0.45
CA GLN A 86 19.22 -1.43 1.21
C GLN A 86 19.69 -0.04 1.63
N GLN A 87 18.79 0.92 1.51
CA GLN A 87 18.96 2.27 2.05
C GLN A 87 17.81 2.57 3.00
N ILE A 88 18.13 2.64 4.29
CA ILE A 88 17.16 2.99 5.33
C ILE A 88 17.28 4.49 5.60
N ILE A 89 16.18 5.22 5.39
CA ILE A 89 16.13 6.67 5.46
C ILE A 89 14.88 7.09 6.26
N PRO A 90 15.03 7.80 7.38
CA PRO A 90 13.88 8.36 8.10
C PRO A 90 13.18 9.44 7.28
N VAL A 91 11.89 9.61 7.53
CA VAL A 91 11.07 10.68 6.95
C VAL A 91 11.23 11.95 7.79
N LYS A 92 11.59 13.04 7.12
CA LYS A 92 11.68 14.38 7.72
C LYS A 92 10.32 15.02 7.92
N LYS A 93 9.46 14.91 6.90
CA LYS A 93 8.14 15.53 6.89
C LYS A 93 7.21 14.78 5.96
N ALA A 94 5.96 14.65 6.38
CA ALA A 94 4.91 14.04 5.60
C ALA A 94 3.87 15.10 5.18
N PHE A 95 3.38 14.97 3.95
CA PHE A 95 2.47 15.88 3.28
C PHE A 95 1.28 15.09 2.75
N PRO A 96 0.30 14.75 3.60
CA PRO A 96 -0.95 14.15 3.14
C PRO A 96 -1.70 15.16 2.26
N HIS A 97 -2.53 14.64 1.34
CA HIS A 97 -3.41 15.49 0.57
C HIS A 97 -4.30 16.32 1.53
N PRO A 98 -4.46 17.65 1.31
CA PRO A 98 -5.23 18.51 2.22
C PRO A 98 -6.69 18.08 2.36
N ASP A 99 -7.25 17.48 1.30
CA ASP A 99 -8.61 16.97 1.26
C ASP A 99 -8.73 15.46 1.56
N TYR A 100 -7.69 14.84 2.15
CA TYR A 100 -7.80 13.46 2.63
C TYR A 100 -8.84 13.36 3.77
N ASN A 101 -9.68 12.33 3.74
CA ASN A 101 -10.76 12.16 4.72
C ASN A 101 -10.98 10.70 5.16
N SER A 102 -11.90 10.49 6.10
CA SER A 102 -12.22 9.18 6.68
C SER A 102 -12.77 8.14 5.70
N ASN A 103 -13.24 8.57 4.53
CA ASN A 103 -13.78 7.69 3.49
C ASN A 103 -12.69 7.30 2.47
N TYR A 104 -11.41 7.52 2.80
CA TYR A 104 -10.28 7.28 1.90
C TYR A 104 -10.34 8.06 0.58
N SER A 105 -11.07 9.17 0.55
CA SER A 105 -10.97 10.12 -0.57
C SER A 105 -9.63 10.84 -0.50
N ASN A 106 -9.00 11.05 -1.64
CA ASN A 106 -7.67 11.68 -1.75
C ASN A 106 -6.61 10.99 -0.88
N ASP A 107 -6.65 9.66 -0.81
CA ASP A 107 -5.72 8.83 -0.03
C ASP A 107 -4.33 8.76 -0.66
N ILE A 108 -3.65 9.91 -0.70
CA ILE A 108 -2.32 10.09 -1.25
C ILE A 108 -1.49 11.02 -0.36
N MET A 109 -0.22 10.69 -0.19
CA MET A 109 0.72 11.45 0.62
C MET A 109 2.12 11.43 0.03
N LEU A 110 2.80 12.57 0.16
CA LEU A 110 4.22 12.70 -0.12
C LEU A 110 5.02 12.66 1.18
N LEU A 111 6.09 11.87 1.19
CA LEU A 111 7.05 11.78 2.29
C LEU A 111 8.37 12.39 1.85
N GLN A 112 8.78 13.48 2.49
CA GLN A 112 10.10 14.04 2.32
C GLN A 112 11.09 13.29 3.21
N LEU A 113 12.14 12.74 2.60
CA LEU A 113 13.20 12.01 3.28
C LEU A 113 14.17 12.97 4.00
N GLU A 114 14.77 12.55 5.11
CA GLU A 114 15.80 13.34 5.82
C GLU A 114 17.06 13.58 4.98
N LYS A 115 17.37 12.65 4.08
CA LYS A 115 18.48 12.74 3.12
C LYS A 115 18.03 12.17 1.78
N LYS A 116 18.68 12.63 0.72
CA LYS A 116 18.51 12.06 -0.61
C LYS A 116 18.94 10.59 -0.63
N ALA A 117 18.12 9.74 -1.25
CA ALA A 117 18.47 8.40 -1.66
C ALA A 117 19.57 8.45 -2.73
N LYS A 118 20.48 7.48 -2.68
CA LYS A 118 21.49 7.27 -3.73
C LYS A 118 20.87 6.40 -4.80
N LEU A 119 20.83 6.87 -6.05
CA LEU A 119 20.34 6.03 -7.14
C LEU A 119 21.38 4.95 -7.48
N THR A 120 20.93 3.70 -7.60
CA THR A 120 21.72 2.51 -7.94
C THR A 120 20.96 1.64 -8.95
N ALA A 121 21.47 0.46 -9.30
CA ALA A 121 20.71 -0.50 -10.09
C ALA A 121 19.43 -0.98 -9.37
N GLU A 122 19.46 -1.00 -8.04
CA GLU A 122 18.39 -1.49 -7.16
C GLU A 122 17.53 -0.37 -6.55
N VAL A 123 17.94 0.89 -6.73
CA VAL A 123 17.22 2.07 -6.26
C VAL A 123 17.08 3.08 -7.39
N SER A 124 15.87 3.22 -7.94
CA SER A 124 15.59 4.17 -9.03
C SER A 124 14.25 4.86 -8.84
N LEU A 125 14.02 5.90 -9.64
CA LEU A 125 12.80 6.70 -9.57
C LEU A 125 11.68 6.06 -10.42
N LEU A 126 10.47 6.01 -9.87
CA LEU A 126 9.26 5.75 -10.65
C LEU A 126 8.90 6.99 -11.46
N LYS A 127 8.76 6.82 -12.77
CA LYS A 127 8.24 7.88 -13.64
C LYS A 127 6.75 8.05 -13.40
N LEU A 128 6.34 9.24 -12.95
CA LEU A 128 4.93 9.57 -12.79
C LEU A 128 4.23 9.67 -14.17
N PRO A 129 2.96 9.27 -14.26
CA PRO A 129 2.17 9.42 -15.47
C PRO A 129 2.03 10.89 -15.86
N SER A 130 1.90 11.15 -17.16
CA SER A 130 1.55 12.48 -17.65
C SER A 130 0.07 12.78 -17.36
N GLY A 131 -0.32 14.05 -17.28
CA GLY A 131 -1.71 14.45 -16.97
C GLY A 131 -2.79 13.93 -17.94
N HIS A 132 -2.41 13.37 -19.09
CA HIS A 132 -3.32 12.78 -20.09
C HIS A 132 -3.28 11.24 -20.12
N SER A 133 -2.50 10.61 -19.24
CA SER A 133 -2.40 9.15 -19.20
C SER A 133 -3.71 8.57 -18.67
N GLN A 134 -4.43 7.85 -19.51
CA GLN A 134 -5.65 7.14 -19.15
C GLN A 134 -5.38 5.64 -19.05
N VAL A 135 -5.92 5.02 -18.00
CA VAL A 135 -6.01 3.56 -17.90
C VAL A 135 -7.41 3.14 -18.35
N ALA A 136 -7.49 2.09 -19.16
CA ALA A 136 -8.74 1.58 -19.69
C ALA A 136 -9.06 0.19 -19.10
N PRO A 137 -10.35 -0.13 -18.89
CA PRO A 137 -10.76 -1.49 -18.52
C PRO A 137 -10.21 -2.54 -19.50
N GLY A 138 -9.74 -3.67 -18.98
CA GLY A 138 -9.08 -4.72 -19.75
C GLY A 138 -7.56 -4.59 -19.84
N MET A 139 -6.98 -3.43 -19.51
CA MET A 139 -5.53 -3.30 -19.36
C MET A 139 -5.06 -4.11 -18.15
N VAL A 140 -3.87 -4.71 -18.26
CA VAL A 140 -3.24 -5.44 -17.16
C VAL A 140 -2.14 -4.58 -16.54
N CYS A 141 -2.19 -4.40 -15.24
CA CYS A 141 -1.14 -3.75 -14.45
C CYS A 141 -0.47 -4.77 -13.52
N THR A 142 0.80 -4.56 -13.23
CA THR A 142 1.52 -5.30 -12.20
C THR A 142 1.48 -4.51 -10.91
N VAL A 143 1.19 -5.19 -9.81
CA VAL A 143 1.30 -4.59 -8.48
C VAL A 143 2.21 -5.44 -7.61
N ALA A 144 3.12 -4.79 -6.89
CA ALA A 144 4.12 -5.44 -6.07
C ALA A 144 4.05 -4.96 -4.61
N GLY A 145 4.58 -5.76 -3.69
CA GLY A 145 4.68 -5.40 -2.27
C GLY A 145 5.09 -6.55 -1.37
N TRP A 146 5.19 -6.24 -0.08
CA TRP A 146 5.51 -7.21 0.99
C TRP A 146 4.25 -7.60 1.80
N GLY A 147 3.08 -7.46 1.19
CA GLY A 147 1.75 -7.74 1.74
C GLY A 147 1.54 -9.19 2.20
N ARG A 148 0.34 -9.50 2.68
CA ARG A 148 -0.05 -10.90 2.92
C ARG A 148 -0.22 -11.63 1.59
N ILE A 149 0.32 -12.83 1.43
CA ILE A 149 0.15 -13.66 0.21
C ILE A 149 -0.96 -14.71 0.34
N GLY A 150 -1.67 -14.71 1.48
CA GLY A 150 -2.75 -15.64 1.80
C GLY A 150 -3.56 -15.17 3.01
N GLN A 151 -4.62 -15.89 3.37
CA GLN A 151 -5.52 -15.52 4.46
C GLN A 151 -4.77 -15.28 5.79
N ASN A 152 -3.68 -16.02 6.04
CA ASN A 152 -2.78 -15.85 7.19
C ASN A 152 -1.29 -16.02 6.82
N ILE A 153 -0.93 -15.80 5.55
CA ILE A 153 0.46 -16.00 5.09
C ILE A 153 1.05 -14.62 4.80
N SER A 154 2.09 -14.24 5.55
CA SER A 154 2.89 -13.04 5.26
C SER A 154 4.13 -13.43 4.48
N THR A 155 4.64 -12.52 3.64
CA THR A 155 5.94 -12.68 2.99
C THR A 155 6.92 -11.66 3.55
N THR A 156 8.18 -12.05 3.61
CA THR A 156 9.30 -11.14 3.88
C THR A 156 9.98 -10.69 2.59
N LYS A 157 9.71 -11.36 1.48
CA LYS A 157 10.26 -11.06 0.17
C LYS A 157 9.24 -10.36 -0.72
N LEU A 158 9.71 -9.51 -1.62
CA LEU A 158 8.85 -8.79 -2.55
C LEU A 158 8.09 -9.80 -3.42
N HIS A 159 6.77 -9.65 -3.46
CA HIS A 159 5.90 -10.40 -4.36
C HIS A 159 5.23 -9.47 -5.34
N GLU A 160 4.85 -10.02 -6.50
CA GLU A 160 4.12 -9.30 -7.54
C GLU A 160 2.94 -10.12 -8.07
N VAL A 161 1.91 -9.42 -8.51
CA VAL A 161 0.72 -10.00 -9.15
C VAL A 161 0.27 -9.13 -10.31
N GLN A 162 -0.23 -9.76 -11.36
CA GLN A 162 -0.88 -9.08 -12.47
C GLN A 162 -2.38 -9.00 -12.21
N LEU A 163 -2.94 -7.81 -12.38
CA LEU A 163 -4.34 -7.51 -12.20
C LEU A 163 -4.89 -6.77 -13.41
N GLU A 164 -6.14 -7.03 -13.72
CA GLU A 164 -6.84 -6.35 -14.80
C GLU A 164 -7.60 -5.14 -14.25
N ILE A 165 -7.47 -3.99 -14.92
CA ILE A 165 -8.27 -2.81 -14.70
C ILE A 165 -9.73 -3.15 -15.02
N GLN A 166 -10.62 -2.86 -14.07
CA GLN A 166 -12.05 -3.13 -14.19
C GLN A 166 -12.82 -1.87 -14.56
N LYS A 167 -14.07 -2.06 -14.98
CA LYS A 167 -15.01 -0.94 -15.16
C LYS A 167 -15.40 -0.39 -13.79
N ASP A 168 -15.52 0.93 -13.68
CA ASP A 168 -15.90 1.63 -12.44
C ASP A 168 -17.16 1.06 -11.77
N LYS A 169 -18.14 0.64 -12.58
CA LYS A 169 -19.39 0.00 -12.11
C LYS A 169 -19.16 -1.24 -11.23
N GLU A 170 -18.05 -1.95 -11.43
CA GLU A 170 -17.71 -3.13 -10.62
C GLU A 170 -17.36 -2.71 -9.19
N CYS A 171 -16.60 -1.63 -9.03
CA CYS A 171 -16.28 -1.08 -7.71
C CYS A 171 -17.49 -0.39 -7.07
N LEU A 172 -18.26 0.40 -7.85
CA LEU A 172 -19.48 1.07 -7.38
C LEU A 172 -20.53 0.08 -6.83
N SER A 173 -20.64 -1.11 -7.43
CA SER A 173 -21.61 -2.13 -6.99
C SER A 173 -21.13 -2.97 -5.81
N ARG A 174 -19.83 -2.94 -5.50
CA ARG A 174 -19.20 -3.82 -4.49
C ARG A 174 -18.86 -3.11 -3.20
N PHE A 175 -18.39 -1.86 -3.26
CA PHE A 175 -17.97 -1.13 -2.08
C PHE A 175 -19.16 -0.43 -1.41
N LYS A 176 -19.20 -0.51 -0.08
CA LYS A 176 -20.14 0.25 0.75
C LYS A 176 -19.74 1.71 0.88
N GLU A 177 -18.42 1.97 0.85
CA GLU A 177 -17.85 3.32 0.85
C GLU A 177 -17.94 3.96 -0.54
N PRO A 178 -18.06 5.31 -0.62
CA PRO A 178 -18.19 5.99 -1.89
C PRO A 178 -16.91 5.88 -2.73
N TYR A 179 -16.95 5.01 -3.74
CA TYR A 179 -15.94 4.98 -4.80
C TYR A 179 -16.16 6.17 -5.75
N ASN A 180 -15.07 6.89 -6.06
CA ASN A 180 -15.08 8.00 -6.99
C ASN A 180 -14.13 7.75 -8.16
N SER A 181 -14.69 7.51 -9.35
CA SER A 181 -13.93 7.20 -10.57
C SER A 181 -13.03 8.34 -11.07
N THR A 182 -13.19 9.57 -10.58
CA THR A 182 -12.30 10.68 -10.96
C THR A 182 -10.97 10.65 -10.21
N ILE A 183 -10.90 9.98 -9.06
CA ILE A 183 -9.71 9.96 -8.17
C ILE A 183 -9.28 8.55 -7.75
N GLN A 184 -10.01 7.51 -8.16
CA GLN A 184 -9.73 6.12 -7.84
C GLN A 184 -9.89 5.23 -9.08
N ILE A 185 -9.11 4.15 -9.15
CA ILE A 185 -9.14 3.17 -10.24
C ILE A 185 -9.60 1.82 -9.70
N CYS A 186 -10.54 1.18 -10.41
CA CYS A 186 -11.02 -0.16 -10.08
C CYS A 186 -10.08 -1.23 -10.66
N VAL A 187 -9.53 -2.11 -9.82
CA VAL A 187 -8.53 -3.10 -10.23
C VAL A 187 -8.81 -4.46 -9.58
N GLY A 188 -8.63 -5.53 -10.36
CA GLY A 188 -8.75 -6.91 -9.89
C GLY A 188 -10.05 -7.57 -10.37
N ASN A 189 -9.91 -8.66 -11.12
CA ASN A 189 -11.06 -9.39 -11.65
C ASN A 189 -11.72 -10.21 -10.53
N PRO A 190 -12.99 -9.95 -10.18
CA PRO A 190 -13.65 -10.64 -9.07
C PRO A 190 -13.94 -12.12 -9.33
N LYS A 191 -13.85 -12.58 -10.60
CA LYS A 191 -13.99 -13.99 -10.97
C LYS A 191 -12.69 -14.76 -10.80
N GLU A 192 -11.56 -14.06 -10.73
CA GLU A 192 -10.27 -14.67 -10.41
C GLU A 192 -10.13 -14.76 -8.88
N LYS A 193 -9.69 -15.91 -8.37
CA LYS A 193 -9.29 -16.05 -6.96
C LYS A 193 -7.92 -15.40 -6.70
N LYS A 194 -7.78 -14.14 -7.13
CA LYS A 194 -6.64 -13.26 -6.84
C LYS A 194 -7.12 -12.05 -6.03
N PRO A 195 -7.68 -12.26 -4.82
CA PRO A 195 -8.07 -11.14 -3.98
C PRO A 195 -6.82 -10.29 -3.70
N PHE A 196 -6.87 -9.09 -4.24
CA PHE A 196 -5.85 -8.08 -4.07
C PHE A 196 -6.44 -6.94 -3.24
N THR A 197 -5.76 -6.62 -2.15
CA THR A 197 -6.01 -5.38 -1.42
C THR A 197 -4.68 -4.62 -1.39
N ASN A 198 -4.68 -3.35 -1.81
CA ASN A 198 -3.85 -2.30 -1.23
C ASN A 198 -2.32 -2.52 -1.14
N SER A 199 -1.60 -2.54 -2.28
CA SER A 199 -0.12 -2.54 -2.29
C SER A 199 0.54 -1.23 -1.89
N VAL A 200 -0.15 -0.10 -2.01
CA VAL A 200 0.35 1.19 -1.50
C VAL A 200 0.17 1.26 0.03
N SER A 201 -0.52 0.26 0.60
CA SER A 201 -1.15 0.31 1.91
C SER A 201 -1.04 -1.00 2.70
N GLY A 202 0.10 -1.68 2.52
CA GLY A 202 0.81 -2.27 3.65
C GLY A 202 0.44 -3.66 4.17
N PRO A 203 1.42 -4.48 4.62
CA PRO A 203 1.16 -5.68 5.41
C PRO A 203 0.87 -5.34 6.88
N GLY A 204 -0.39 -5.43 7.30
CA GLY A 204 -0.73 -5.55 8.73
C GLY A 204 -0.21 -6.87 9.31
N VAL A 205 0.79 -6.78 10.18
CA VAL A 205 1.21 -7.86 11.08
C VAL A 205 0.62 -7.57 12.45
N SER A 206 -0.40 -8.34 12.84
CA SER A 206 -0.78 -8.48 14.24
C SER A 206 0.27 -9.38 14.88
N GLY A 207 0.94 -8.88 15.91
CA GLY A 207 1.83 -9.69 16.73
C GLY A 207 1.06 -10.79 17.45
N ASP A 208 1.72 -11.93 17.60
CA ASP A 208 1.82 -12.64 18.87
C ASP A 208 3.31 -12.58 19.29
#